data_AF-A0AAU4UAL7-F1
#
_entry.id   AF-A0AAU4UAL7-F1
#
_cell.length_a   1.000
_cell.length_b   1.000
_cell.length_c   1.000
_cell.angle_alpha   90.00
_cell.angle_beta   90.00
_cell.angle_gamma   90.00
#
_symmetry.space_group_name_H-M   'P 1'
#
loop_
_entity.id
_entity.type
_entity.pdbx_description
1 polymer ?
#
loop_
_entity_poly.entity_id
_entity_poly.type
_entity_poly.pdbx_seq_one_letter_code
_entity_poly.pdbx_strand_id
1 'polypeptide(L)'
;MTPTPPKHSRRARIAARIGMVLTAMALALGITAGTALADTLKYSGDFSWRATQVKRLANCASTHWYNGTQQAAGSTGDASTGSKLTACDGAGSDSYWDGVHLLAADTLTMDGRKVGYRSDASCPPSRGFQFIKCWYVGGKAKGNPVINVSIIATGLGGQDVAVDWYYL
;
A
#
# COMPACT_ATOMS: atom_id res chain seq x y z
N MET A 1 -62.06 51.87 -8.79
CA MET A 1 -60.93 51.00 -9.17
C MET A 1 -59.74 51.41 -8.33
N THR A 2 -59.34 50.55 -7.39
CA THR A 2 -58.23 50.79 -6.47
C THR A 2 -57.58 49.44 -6.21
N PRO A 3 -56.28 49.25 -6.50
CA PRO A 3 -55.66 47.93 -6.43
C PRO A 3 -55.28 47.57 -4.98
N THR A 4 -55.61 46.34 -4.60
CA THR A 4 -55.24 45.66 -3.35
C THR A 4 -53.74 45.35 -3.32
N PRO A 5 -53.01 45.60 -2.22
CA PRO A 5 -51.67 45.02 -2.05
C PRO A 5 -51.77 43.58 -1.51
N PRO A 6 -50.98 42.63 -2.05
CA PRO A 6 -50.98 41.25 -1.59
C PRO A 6 -50.26 41.09 -0.25
N LYS A 7 -50.89 40.29 0.61
CA LYS A 7 -50.46 39.84 1.93
C LYS A 7 -49.17 39.01 1.80
N HIS A 8 -48.03 39.57 2.20
CA HIS A 8 -46.74 38.87 2.19
C HIS A 8 -46.80 37.59 3.03
N SER A 9 -46.73 36.44 2.35
CA SER A 9 -46.67 35.12 2.97
C SER A 9 -45.32 34.93 3.68
N ARG A 10 -45.36 34.31 4.87
CA ARG A 10 -44.21 33.89 5.69
C ARG A 10 -43.28 32.85 5.03
N ARG A 11 -43.24 32.76 3.70
CA ARG A 11 -42.37 31.84 2.95
C ARG A 11 -41.06 32.48 2.48
N ALA A 12 -40.92 33.81 2.60
CA ALA A 12 -39.73 34.51 2.12
C ALA A 12 -38.50 34.50 3.05
N ARG A 13 -38.59 33.98 4.29
CA ARG A 13 -37.44 33.95 5.22
C ARG A 13 -36.59 32.68 5.18
N ILE A 14 -36.98 31.67 4.39
CA ILE A 14 -36.23 30.40 4.30
C ILE A 14 -35.35 30.32 3.04
N ALA A 15 -35.47 31.28 2.11
CA ALA A 15 -34.66 31.28 0.89
C ALA A 15 -33.26 31.91 1.04
N ALA A 16 -32.97 32.57 2.17
CA ALA A 16 -31.71 33.31 2.37
C ALA A 16 -30.62 32.54 3.14
N ARG A 17 -30.80 31.23 3.40
CA ARG A 17 -29.78 30.38 4.07
C ARG A 17 -29.31 29.17 3.25
N ILE A 18 -29.64 29.13 1.95
CA ILE A 18 -29.21 28.07 1.03
C ILE A 18 -28.24 28.62 -0.04
N GLY A 19 -27.92 29.91 -0.01
CA GLY A 19 -27.06 30.59 -1.00
C GLY A 19 -25.59 30.81 -0.60
N MET A 20 -25.13 30.28 0.54
CA MET A 20 -23.76 30.50 1.07
C MET A 20 -23.08 29.22 1.55
N VAL A 21 -23.34 28.08 0.89
CA VAL A 21 -22.55 26.84 1.13
C VAL A 21 -21.83 26.36 -0.14
N LEU A 22 -22.20 26.88 -1.32
CA LEU A 22 -21.62 26.43 -2.59
C LEU A 22 -20.34 27.14 -3.01
N THR A 23 -19.96 28.25 -2.38
CA THR A 23 -18.70 28.96 -2.69
C THR A 23 -17.51 28.51 -1.85
N ALA A 24 -17.72 27.72 -0.78
CA ALA A 24 -16.61 27.12 -0.02
C ALA A 24 -16.05 25.85 -0.67
N MET A 25 -16.81 25.18 -1.55
CA MET A 25 -16.30 24.00 -2.28
C MET A 25 -15.36 24.37 -3.43
N ALA A 26 -15.39 25.61 -3.93
CA ALA A 26 -14.50 26.07 -4.98
C ALA A 26 -13.07 26.38 -4.47
N LEU A 27 -12.90 26.66 -3.16
CA LEU A 27 -11.57 26.81 -2.56
C LEU A 27 -10.94 25.49 -2.06
N ALA A 28 -11.70 24.40 -1.99
CA ALA A 28 -11.16 23.09 -1.64
C ALA A 28 -10.55 22.33 -2.85
N LEU A 29 -10.83 22.78 -4.08
CA LEU A 29 -10.34 22.16 -5.31
C LEU A 29 -9.03 22.80 -5.83
N GLY A 30 -8.49 23.79 -5.13
CA GLY A 30 -7.29 24.55 -5.54
C GLY A 30 -5.98 24.10 -4.87
N ILE A 31 -6.00 23.11 -3.98
CA ILE A 31 -4.79 22.54 -3.35
C ILE A 31 -4.60 21.10 -3.84
N THR A 32 -4.56 20.93 -5.15
CA THR A 32 -3.80 19.85 -5.79
C THR A 32 -2.78 20.47 -6.73
N ALA A 33 -2.19 21.61 -6.33
CA ALA A 33 -0.86 21.96 -6.79
C ALA A 33 0.03 20.82 -6.31
N GLY A 34 0.49 19.99 -7.25
CA GLY A 34 1.31 18.82 -6.99
C GLY A 34 2.43 19.17 -6.03
N THR A 35 2.25 18.81 -4.76
CA THR A 35 3.38 18.39 -3.97
C THR A 35 3.87 17.18 -4.73
N ALA A 36 4.96 17.34 -5.47
CA ALA A 36 5.79 16.21 -5.85
C ALA A 36 6.22 15.58 -4.52
N LEU A 37 5.37 14.71 -3.98
CA LEU A 37 5.74 13.83 -2.90
C LEU A 37 6.81 12.96 -3.54
N ALA A 38 8.05 13.23 -3.16
CA ALA A 38 9.16 12.45 -3.67
C ALA A 38 8.95 11.01 -3.20
N ASP A 39 8.86 10.09 -4.16
CA ASP A 39 8.81 8.67 -3.88
C ASP A 39 9.96 8.29 -2.93
N THR A 40 9.58 7.86 -1.74
CA THR A 40 10.47 7.59 -0.64
C THR A 40 10.52 6.09 -0.41
N LEU A 41 11.56 5.46 -0.96
CA LEU A 41 11.90 4.07 -0.69
C LEU A 41 13.00 4.00 0.37
N LYS A 42 12.66 3.49 1.56
CA LYS A 42 13.58 3.40 2.69
C LYS A 42 13.84 1.95 3.08
N TYR A 43 15.10 1.65 3.38
CA TYR A 43 15.53 0.34 3.88
C TYR A 43 16.22 0.48 5.23
N SER A 44 15.83 -0.34 6.20
CA SER A 44 16.47 -0.48 7.51
C SER A 44 16.80 -1.94 7.81
N GLY A 45 17.61 -2.17 8.85
CA GLY A 45 17.94 -3.51 9.29
C GLY A 45 18.90 -4.25 8.36
N ASP A 46 18.88 -5.58 8.41
CA ASP A 46 19.82 -6.46 7.71
C ASP A 46 19.23 -6.99 6.40
N PHE A 47 19.87 -6.63 5.28
CA PHE A 47 19.62 -7.17 3.94
C PHE A 47 20.89 -7.78 3.32
N SER A 48 21.90 -8.13 4.12
CA SER A 48 23.24 -8.49 3.64
C SER A 48 23.29 -9.66 2.66
N TRP A 49 22.31 -10.58 2.71
CA TRP A 49 22.18 -11.65 1.72
C TRP A 49 21.41 -11.19 0.48
N ARG A 50 22.08 -11.26 -0.67
CA ARG A 50 21.51 -10.91 -2.00
C ARG A 50 20.67 -9.63 -1.95
N ALA A 51 21.20 -8.59 -1.30
CA ALA A 51 20.47 -7.39 -0.90
C ALA A 51 19.53 -6.84 -1.98
N THR A 52 20.04 -6.63 -3.19
CA THR A 52 19.26 -6.11 -4.32
C THR A 52 18.11 -7.05 -4.68
N GLN A 53 18.37 -8.35 -4.77
CA GLN A 53 17.36 -9.35 -5.11
C GLN A 53 16.24 -9.38 -4.05
N VAL A 54 16.60 -9.42 -2.77
CA VAL A 54 15.65 -9.46 -1.65
C VAL A 54 14.78 -8.21 -1.63
N LYS A 55 15.39 -7.03 -1.76
CA LYS A 55 14.68 -5.75 -1.76
C LYS A 55 13.65 -5.66 -2.89
N ARG A 56 14.03 -6.07 -4.11
CA ARG A 56 13.14 -6.06 -5.27
C ARG A 56 11.99 -7.06 -5.15
N LEU A 57 12.27 -8.27 -4.68
CA LEU A 57 11.25 -9.29 -4.40
C LEU A 57 10.24 -8.81 -3.35
N ALA A 58 10.75 -8.20 -2.26
CA ALA A 58 9.92 -7.63 -1.20
C ALA A 58 9.07 -6.46 -1.72
N ASN A 59 9.65 -5.56 -2.52
CA ASN A 59 8.95 -4.44 -3.14
C ASN A 59 7.78 -4.89 -4.02
N CYS A 60 8.04 -5.85 -4.91
CA CYS A 60 6.99 -6.41 -5.75
C CYS A 60 5.84 -6.96 -4.91
N ALA A 61 6.17 -7.81 -3.94
CA ALA A 61 5.15 -8.47 -3.14
C ALA A 61 4.34 -7.46 -2.31
N SER A 62 5.01 -6.49 -1.69
CA SER A 62 4.39 -5.44 -0.90
C SER A 62 3.48 -4.55 -1.75
N THR A 63 3.92 -4.19 -2.96
CA THR A 63 3.19 -3.34 -3.89
C THR A 63 1.93 -4.03 -4.40
N HIS A 64 2.04 -5.29 -4.84
CA HIS A 64 0.89 -6.04 -5.33
C HIS A 64 -0.19 -6.17 -4.26
N TRP A 65 0.20 -6.40 -3.01
CA TRP A 65 -0.75 -6.45 -1.91
C TRP A 65 -1.38 -5.07 -1.62
N TYR A 66 -0.58 -4.00 -1.54
CA TYR A 66 -1.09 -2.65 -1.28
C TYR A 66 -2.10 -2.22 -2.36
N ASN A 67 -1.72 -2.34 -3.62
CA ASN A 67 -2.54 -1.92 -4.75
C ASN A 67 -3.82 -2.76 -4.87
N GLY A 68 -3.75 -4.07 -4.57
CA GLY A 68 -4.91 -4.95 -4.55
C GLY A 68 -5.90 -4.63 -3.42
N THR A 69 -5.42 -4.12 -2.28
CA THR A 69 -6.27 -3.79 -1.11
C THR A 69 -6.82 -2.36 -1.14
N GLN A 70 -6.04 -1.38 -1.61
CA GLN A 70 -6.43 0.03 -1.66
C GLN A 70 -7.33 0.40 -2.86
N GLN A 71 -7.38 -0.41 -3.92
CA GLN A 71 -8.29 -0.21 -5.06
C GLN A 71 -9.64 -0.94 -4.93
N ALA A 72 -10.02 -1.40 -3.74
CA ALA A 72 -11.26 -2.13 -3.51
C ALA A 72 -12.54 -1.25 -3.44
N ALA A 73 -12.64 -0.24 -4.31
CA ALA A 73 -13.93 0.21 -4.84
C ALA A 73 -14.11 -0.42 -6.24
N GLY A 74 -14.41 -1.72 -6.27
CA GLY A 74 -14.69 -2.46 -7.50
C GLY A 74 -13.58 -3.38 -8.02
N SER A 75 -12.41 -3.42 -7.38
CA SER A 75 -11.44 -4.50 -7.64
C SER A 75 -11.99 -5.81 -7.08
N THR A 76 -12.10 -6.85 -7.91
CA THR A 76 -12.09 -8.23 -7.43
C THR A 76 -10.73 -8.44 -6.79
N GLY A 77 -10.59 -8.06 -5.52
CA GLY A 77 -9.38 -8.22 -4.73
C GLY A 77 -8.97 -9.68 -4.76
N ASP A 78 -8.14 -10.04 -5.73
CA ASP A 78 -7.54 -11.34 -5.83
C ASP A 78 -6.30 -11.25 -4.95
N ALA A 79 -6.45 -11.45 -3.64
CA ALA A 79 -6.30 -12.76 -2.98
C ALA A 79 -4.95 -13.46 -3.27
N SER A 80 -3.97 -12.71 -3.80
CA SER A 80 -2.64 -13.15 -4.17
C SER A 80 -1.65 -12.86 -3.04
N THR A 81 -1.84 -13.50 -1.88
CA THR A 81 -0.79 -13.62 -0.86
C THR A 81 -0.29 -15.06 -0.84
N GLY A 82 0.84 -15.29 -0.19
CA GLY A 82 1.52 -16.58 -0.14
C GLY A 82 1.86 -17.12 -1.52
N SER A 83 1.49 -18.38 -1.75
CA SER A 83 1.84 -19.12 -2.97
C SER A 83 1.07 -18.66 -4.21
N LYS A 84 0.02 -17.86 -4.06
CA LYS A 84 -0.79 -17.36 -5.18
C LYS A 84 -0.13 -16.18 -5.91
N LEU A 85 0.79 -15.47 -5.25
CA LEU A 85 1.44 -14.27 -5.78
C LEU A 85 2.64 -14.60 -6.70
N THR A 86 2.39 -15.23 -7.84
CA THR A 86 3.46 -15.68 -8.77
C THR A 86 4.09 -14.54 -9.57
N ALA A 87 3.40 -13.40 -9.72
CA ALA A 87 3.88 -12.23 -10.47
C ALA A 87 5.26 -11.70 -10.01
N CYS A 88 5.63 -11.96 -8.75
CA CYS A 88 6.88 -11.49 -8.16
C CYS A 88 8.05 -12.47 -8.25
N ASP A 89 7.90 -13.66 -8.84
CA ASP A 89 8.99 -14.65 -8.84
C ASP A 89 10.22 -14.22 -9.67
N GLY A 90 10.03 -13.33 -10.65
CA GLY A 90 11.11 -12.73 -11.46
C GLY A 90 11.60 -11.37 -10.98
N ALA A 91 10.98 -10.76 -9.97
CA ALA A 91 11.25 -9.36 -9.60
C ALA A 91 12.69 -9.12 -9.13
N GLY A 92 13.36 -10.15 -8.60
CA GLY A 92 14.72 -10.04 -8.09
C GLY A 92 15.78 -9.57 -9.11
N SER A 93 15.54 -9.78 -10.41
CA SER A 93 16.44 -9.35 -11.49
C SER A 93 16.00 -8.07 -12.21
N ASP A 94 14.84 -7.52 -11.85
CA ASP A 94 14.22 -6.41 -12.57
C ASP A 94 14.40 -5.09 -11.81
N SER A 95 15.13 -4.14 -12.41
CA SER A 95 15.38 -2.82 -11.83
C SER A 95 14.15 -1.93 -11.74
N TYR A 96 13.05 -2.30 -12.42
CA TYR A 96 11.75 -1.66 -12.19
C TYR A 96 11.45 -1.55 -10.69
N TRP A 97 11.74 -2.60 -9.92
CA TRP A 97 11.46 -2.67 -8.48
C TRP A 97 12.44 -1.91 -7.56
N ASP A 98 13.31 -1.05 -8.11
CA ASP A 98 14.17 -0.16 -7.33
C ASP A 98 13.47 1.16 -6.95
N GLY A 99 12.23 1.40 -7.41
CA GLY A 99 11.39 2.56 -7.09
C GLY A 99 10.13 2.23 -6.28
N VAL A 100 9.37 3.25 -5.88
CA VAL A 100 8.04 3.08 -5.24
C VAL A 100 6.99 2.87 -6.33
N HIS A 101 6.05 1.95 -6.09
CA HIS A 101 5.01 1.55 -7.08
C HIS A 101 3.61 1.46 -6.49
N LEU A 102 3.38 2.15 -5.37
CA LEU A 102 2.08 2.16 -4.69
C LEU A 102 1.15 3.17 -5.38
N LEU A 103 -0.10 2.81 -5.63
CA LEU A 103 -1.01 3.61 -6.47
C LEU A 103 -1.58 4.86 -5.79
N ALA A 104 -1.51 4.95 -4.47
CA ALA A 104 -2.11 6.03 -3.68
C ALA A 104 -1.21 6.47 -2.51
N ALA A 105 0.08 6.16 -2.59
CA ALA A 105 1.06 6.54 -1.59
C ALA A 105 2.46 6.58 -2.18
N ASP A 106 3.29 7.44 -1.61
CA ASP A 106 4.62 7.69 -2.16
C ASP A 106 5.73 7.22 -1.20
N THR A 107 5.38 6.55 -0.10
CA THR A 107 6.38 6.01 0.85
C THR A 107 6.25 4.51 1.00
N LEU A 108 7.38 3.83 0.84
CA LEU A 108 7.53 2.41 1.15
C LEU A 108 8.78 2.24 2.02
N THR A 109 8.59 1.76 3.24
CA THR A 109 9.69 1.41 4.13
C THR A 109 9.80 -0.10 4.28
N MET A 110 11.02 -0.62 4.35
CA MET A 110 11.29 -2.05 4.53
C MET A 110 12.33 -2.28 5.60
N ASP A 111 11.98 -3.12 6.56
CA ASP A 111 12.83 -3.51 7.68
C ASP A 111 13.30 -4.97 7.55
N GLY A 112 14.58 -5.12 7.20
CA GLY A 112 15.24 -6.40 6.99
C GLY A 112 15.73 -7.04 8.28
N ARG A 113 15.59 -8.35 8.41
CA ARG A 113 16.16 -9.11 9.53
C ARG A 113 16.67 -10.47 9.07
N LYS A 114 17.88 -10.78 9.51
CA LYS A 114 18.48 -12.10 9.37
C LYS A 114 17.87 -13.08 10.38
N VAL A 115 17.47 -14.26 9.92
CA VAL A 115 16.86 -15.31 10.73
C VAL A 115 17.68 -16.59 10.63
N GLY A 116 17.89 -17.27 11.77
CA GLY A 116 18.57 -18.57 11.83
C GLY A 116 17.92 -19.60 10.93
N TYR A 117 18.70 -20.23 10.06
CA TYR A 117 18.22 -21.31 9.23
C TYR A 117 18.15 -22.63 9.99
N ARG A 118 17.11 -23.40 9.68
CA ARG A 118 17.03 -24.82 9.98
C ARG A 118 16.46 -25.53 8.76
N SER A 119 17.01 -26.70 8.45
CA SER A 119 16.60 -27.50 7.29
C SER A 119 15.20 -28.13 7.42
N ASP A 120 14.57 -27.97 8.58
CA ASP A 120 13.20 -28.40 8.88
C ASP A 120 12.25 -27.19 9.09
N ALA A 121 12.74 -25.96 8.95
CA ALA A 121 11.95 -24.77 9.20
C ALA A 121 10.98 -24.48 8.05
N SER A 122 9.76 -24.08 8.42
CA SER A 122 8.83 -23.41 7.51
C SER A 122 9.02 -21.89 7.58
N CYS A 123 8.30 -21.14 6.74
CA CYS A 123 8.34 -19.69 6.79
C CYS A 123 8.03 -19.19 8.21
N PRO A 124 8.76 -18.17 8.68
CA PRO A 124 8.61 -17.70 10.03
C PRO A 124 7.22 -17.06 10.19
N PRO A 125 6.69 -16.98 11.41
CA PRO A 125 5.49 -16.21 11.68
C PRO A 125 5.63 -14.77 11.14
N SER A 126 4.52 -14.22 10.67
CA SER A 126 4.46 -12.80 10.26
C SER A 126 4.92 -11.92 11.42
N ARG A 127 5.82 -10.98 11.14
CA ARG A 127 6.26 -9.96 12.11
C ARG A 127 5.28 -8.80 12.22
N GLY A 128 4.44 -8.62 11.22
CA GLY A 128 3.40 -7.62 11.21
C GLY A 128 2.02 -8.25 11.14
N PHE A 129 1.00 -7.43 10.91
CA PHE A 129 -0.39 -7.88 10.94
C PHE A 129 -0.80 -8.74 9.75
N GLN A 130 -0.05 -8.68 8.63
CA GLN A 130 -0.39 -9.41 7.41
C GLN A 130 0.83 -10.10 6.77
N PHE A 131 0.71 -11.39 6.52
CA PHE A 131 1.66 -12.15 5.70
C PHE A 131 1.44 -11.90 4.20
N ILE A 132 2.50 -11.62 3.45
CA ILE A 132 2.41 -11.36 2.00
C ILE A 132 2.91 -12.53 1.17
N LYS A 133 4.17 -12.93 1.33
CA LYS A 133 4.75 -14.03 0.55
C LYS A 133 5.99 -14.58 1.22
N CYS A 134 6.24 -15.85 0.98
CA CYS A 134 7.49 -16.51 1.33
C CYS A 134 8.01 -17.31 0.14
N TRP A 135 9.32 -17.25 -0.08
CA TRP A 135 10.00 -17.97 -1.16
C TRP A 135 10.83 -19.12 -0.59
N TYR A 136 10.94 -20.22 -1.33
CA TYR A 136 11.60 -21.45 -0.89
C TYR A 136 12.68 -21.88 -1.90
N VAL A 137 13.80 -22.43 -1.42
CA VAL A 137 14.79 -23.09 -2.29
C VAL A 137 14.25 -24.45 -2.73
N GLY A 138 13.87 -24.65 -3.99
CA GLY A 138 13.38 -25.96 -4.46
C GLY A 138 11.89 -26.22 -4.21
N GLY A 139 11.13 -25.21 -3.77
CA GLY A 139 9.68 -25.25 -3.60
C GLY A 139 9.23 -25.69 -2.21
N LYS A 140 7.99 -25.35 -1.82
CA LYS A 140 7.47 -25.51 -0.45
C LYS A 140 7.56 -26.93 0.12
N ALA A 141 7.38 -27.95 -0.72
CA ALA A 141 7.38 -29.36 -0.29
C ALA A 141 8.77 -30.00 -0.24
N LYS A 142 9.80 -29.35 -0.82
CA LYS A 142 11.15 -29.91 -1.01
C LYS A 142 12.25 -28.94 -0.58
N GLY A 143 11.88 -27.83 0.04
CA GLY A 143 12.69 -26.64 0.06
C GLY A 143 12.52 -25.82 1.31
N ASN A 144 13.63 -25.19 1.73
CA ASN A 144 13.68 -24.38 2.92
C ASN A 144 13.35 -22.91 2.60
N PRO A 145 12.74 -22.17 3.54
CA PRO A 145 12.39 -20.78 3.34
C PRO A 145 13.65 -19.94 3.15
N VAL A 146 13.54 -18.96 2.26
CA VAL A 146 14.62 -18.07 1.85
C VAL A 146 14.34 -16.66 2.34
N ILE A 147 13.11 -16.22 2.09
CA ILE A 147 12.62 -14.89 2.46
C ILE A 147 11.15 -14.98 2.83
N ASN A 148 10.74 -14.18 3.81
CA ASN A 148 9.36 -13.93 4.20
C ASN A 148 9.10 -12.42 4.22
N VAL A 149 8.00 -12.00 3.61
CA VAL A 149 7.56 -10.61 3.52
C VAL A 149 6.22 -10.48 4.22
N SER A 150 6.12 -9.49 5.11
CA SER A 150 4.91 -9.17 5.87
C SER A 150 4.71 -7.67 6.05
N ILE A 151 3.49 -7.23 6.34
CA ILE A 151 3.14 -5.81 6.49
C ILE A 151 3.08 -5.45 7.97
N ILE A 152 3.84 -4.43 8.36
CA ILE A 152 3.86 -3.89 9.73
C ILE A 152 2.76 -2.85 9.91
N ALA A 153 2.64 -1.91 8.96
CA ALA A 153 1.67 -0.82 9.01
C ALA A 153 1.32 -0.33 7.59
N THR A 154 0.14 0.26 7.44
CA THR A 154 -0.34 0.87 6.19
C THR A 154 -1.11 2.14 6.49
N GLY A 155 -1.03 3.12 5.59
CA GLY A 155 -1.87 4.32 5.63
C GLY A 155 -1.85 5.09 4.31
N LEU A 156 -2.54 6.23 4.28
CA LEU A 156 -2.55 7.14 3.12
C LEU A 156 -1.14 7.67 2.78
N GLY A 157 -0.23 7.68 3.75
CA GLY A 157 1.15 8.14 3.54
C GLY A 157 2.11 7.06 3.06
N GLY A 158 1.74 5.76 3.06
CA GLY A 158 2.68 4.69 2.71
C GLY A 158 2.42 3.34 3.37
N GLN A 159 3.44 2.48 3.26
CA GLN A 159 3.44 1.15 3.84
C GLN A 159 4.80 0.82 4.47
N ASP A 160 4.75 0.15 5.61
CA ASP A 160 5.91 -0.41 6.31
C ASP A 160 5.91 -1.94 6.20
N VAL A 161 7.03 -2.50 5.76
CA VAL A 161 7.17 -3.92 5.42
C VAL A 161 8.27 -4.55 6.26
N ALA A 162 8.01 -5.72 6.83
CA ALA A 162 9.04 -6.57 7.43
C ALA A 162 9.51 -7.61 6.42
N VAL A 163 10.84 -7.76 6.30
CA VAL A 163 11.49 -8.76 5.45
C VAL A 163 12.41 -9.61 6.32
N ASP A 164 12.06 -10.88 6.50
CA ASP A 164 12.91 -11.86 7.16
C ASP A 164 13.60 -12.72 6.11
N TRP A 165 14.92 -12.85 6.18
CA TRP A 165 15.68 -13.72 5.27
C TRP A 165 16.54 -14.72 6.04
N TYR A 166 16.69 -15.91 5.48
CA TYR A 166 17.40 -17.03 6.10
C TYR A 166 18.83 -17.14 5.59
N TYR A 167 19.78 -17.38 6.49
CA TYR A 167 21.16 -17.66 6.14
C TYR A 167 21.46 -19.15 6.29
N LEU A 168 22.00 -19.78 5.25
CA LEU A 168 22.49 -21.16 5.33
C LEU A 168 23.71 -21.28 6.26
#